data_AF-A0A2W6CSR4-F1
#
_entry.id   AF-A0A2W6CSR4-F1
#
_cell.length_a   1.000
_cell.length_b   1.000
_cell.length_c   1.000
_cell.angle_alpha   90.00
_cell.angle_beta   90.00
_cell.angle_gamma   90.00
#
_symmetry.space_group_name_H-M   'P 1'
#
loop_
_entity.id
_entity.type
_entity.pdbx_description
1 polymer ?
#
loop_
_entity_poly.entity_id
_entity_poly.type
_entity_poly.pdbx_seq_one_letter_code
_entity_poly.pdbx_strand_id
1 'polypeptide(L)' 'SQRRMLTEADREEISRGVAEGLEGKVIAARIGRCPSVVSRDIARHGGRACYRAVVARRVAAEQRS' A
#
# COMPACT_ATOMS: atom_id res chain seq x y z
N SER A 1 15.21 3.61 12.69
CA SER A 1 13.89 3.05 12.33
C SER A 1 14.12 1.89 11.38
N GLN A 2 13.84 0.65 11.79
CA GLN A 2 14.18 -0.55 11.04
C GLN A 2 13.44 -0.60 9.69
N ARG A 3 14.14 -0.94 8.60
CA ARG A 3 13.52 -1.25 7.29
C ARG A 3 12.77 -2.58 7.38
N ARG A 4 11.62 -2.61 8.05
CA ARG A 4 10.71 -3.75 7.96
C ARG A 4 9.97 -3.66 6.62
N MET A 5 10.01 -4.74 5.84
CA MET A 5 9.24 -4.82 4.59
C MET A 5 7.74 -4.74 4.91
N LEU A 6 6.97 -4.05 4.04
CA LEU A 6 5.52 -4.06 4.12
C LEU A 6 5.01 -5.47 3.85
N THR A 7 4.18 -5.99 4.75
CA THR A 7 3.46 -7.25 4.57
C THR A 7 2.31 -7.07 3.57
N GLU A 8 1.69 -8.16 3.13
CA GLU A 8 0.48 -8.08 2.30
C GLU A 8 -0.67 -7.38 3.04
N ALA A 9 -0.86 -7.66 4.34
CA ALA A 9 -1.83 -6.93 5.16
C ALA A 9 -1.56 -5.42 5.23
N ASP A 10 -0.28 -5.01 5.33
CA ASP A 10 0.10 -3.60 5.27
C ASP A 10 -0.32 -2.98 3.92
N ARG A 11 -0.10 -3.71 2.81
CA ARG A 11 -0.45 -3.26 1.44
C ARG A 11 -1.94 -3.21 1.18
N GLU A 12 -2.70 -4.13 1.75
CA GLU A 12 -4.18 -4.13 1.69
C GLU A 12 -4.76 -2.91 2.41
N GLU A 13 -4.25 -2.56 3.59
CA GLU A 13 -4.67 -1.34 4.29
C GLU A 13 -4.26 -0.08 3.51
N ILE A 14 -3.09 -0.07 2.85
CA ILE A 14 -2.73 1.02 1.93
C ILE A 14 -3.71 1.10 0.76
N SER A 15 -4.08 -0.04 0.16
CA SER A 15 -5.05 -0.10 -0.94
C SER A 15 -6.43 0.45 -0.52
N ARG A 16 -6.94 0.01 0.64
CA ARG A 16 -8.20 0.49 1.22
C ARG A 16 -8.15 2.00 1.50
N GLY A 17 -7.09 2.46 2.16
CA GLY A 17 -6.91 3.88 2.45
C GLY A 17 -6.78 4.75 1.20
N VAL A 18 -6.17 4.25 0.12
CA VAL A 18 -6.13 4.94 -1.17
C VAL A 18 -7.53 5.01 -1.80
N ALA A 19 -8.30 3.92 -1.75
CA ALA A 19 -9.67 3.87 -2.25
C ALA A 19 -10.63 4.79 -1.48
N GLU A 20 -10.42 4.93 -0.15
CA GLU A 20 -11.12 5.87 0.73
C GLU A 20 -10.67 7.34 0.54
N GLY A 21 -9.64 7.61 -0.27
CA GLY A 21 -9.12 8.96 -0.46
C GLY A 21 -8.26 9.49 0.70
N LEU A 22 -7.85 8.63 1.64
CA LEU A 22 -7.10 9.03 2.83
C LEU A 22 -5.68 9.50 2.51
N GLU A 23 -5.19 10.45 3.30
CA GLU A 23 -3.80 10.87 3.26
C GLU A 23 -2.84 9.74 3.70
N GLY A 24 -1.64 9.71 3.12
CA GLY A 24 -0.63 8.70 3.45
C GLY A 24 -0.25 8.65 4.94
N LYS A 25 -0.34 9.78 5.65
CA LYS A 25 -0.09 9.84 7.11
C LYS A 25 -1.14 9.09 7.92
N VAL A 26 -2.40 9.13 7.49
CA VAL A 26 -3.52 8.43 8.16
C VAL A 26 -3.37 6.93 7.95
N ILE A 27 -3.10 6.52 6.70
CA ILE A 27 -2.84 5.12 6.35
C ILE A 27 -1.67 4.58 7.16
N ALA A 28 -0.57 5.34 7.24
CA ALA A 28 0.63 4.92 7.95
C ALA A 28 0.38 4.73 9.46
N ALA A 29 -0.46 5.57 10.07
CA ALA A 29 -0.87 5.40 11.45
C ALA A 29 -1.65 4.08 11.66
N ARG A 30 -2.55 3.72 10.73
CA ARG A 30 -3.35 2.48 10.81
C ARG A 30 -2.48 1.21 10.78
N ILE A 31 -1.38 1.20 10.01
CA ILE A 31 -0.46 0.05 9.91
C ILE A 31 0.77 0.14 10.83
N GLY A 32 0.86 1.16 11.68
CA GLY A 32 2.02 1.38 12.55
C GLY A 32 3.33 1.55 11.78
N ARG A 33 3.30 2.33 10.70
CA ARG A 33 4.48 2.65 9.86
C ARG A 33 4.69 4.16 9.76
N CYS A 34 5.89 4.55 9.31
CA CYS A 34 6.16 5.94 9.00
C CYS A 34 5.44 6.37 7.71
N PRO A 35 4.90 7.61 7.63
CA PRO A 35 4.24 8.13 6.42
C PRO A 35 5.10 8.03 5.15
N SER A 36 6.42 8.21 5.28
CA SER A 36 7.36 8.12 4.16
C SER A 36 7.46 6.71 3.55
N VAL A 37 7.18 5.65 4.34
CA VAL A 37 7.14 4.27 3.85
C VAL A 37 5.93 4.09 2.95
N VAL A 38 4.76 4.55 3.40
CA VAL A 38 3.51 4.50 2.61
C VAL A 38 3.65 5.31 1.34
N SER A 39 4.15 6.55 1.41
CA SER A 39 4.33 7.40 0.23
C SER A 39 5.29 6.80 -0.80
N ARG A 40 6.42 6.22 -0.35
CA ARG A 40 7.36 5.53 -1.25
C ARG A 40 6.75 4.31 -1.90
N ASP A 41 5.96 3.55 -1.15
CA ASP A 41 5.31 2.36 -1.69
C ASP A 41 4.24 2.74 -2.73
N ILE A 42 3.44 3.77 -2.45
CA ILE A 42 2.47 4.31 -3.40
C ILE A 42 3.17 4.80 -4.68
N ALA A 43 4.24 5.58 -4.55
CA ALA A 43 5.01 6.08 -5.68
C ALA A 43 5.60 4.94 -6.53
N ARG A 44 6.15 3.90 -5.88
CA ARG A 44 6.71 2.72 -6.56
C ARG A 44 5.67 1.98 -7.42
N HIS A 45 4.41 1.96 -7.00
CA HIS A 45 3.33 1.32 -7.73
C HIS A 45 2.56 2.29 -8.65
N GLY A 46 3.23 3.37 -9.11
CA GLY A 46 2.68 4.30 -10.10
C GLY A 46 1.77 5.37 -9.52
N GLY A 47 1.84 5.62 -8.21
CA GLY A 47 1.02 6.63 -7.54
C GLY A 47 -0.37 6.12 -7.16
N ARG A 48 -1.16 7.00 -6.53
CA ARG A 48 -2.47 6.64 -5.95
C ARG A 48 -3.47 6.12 -6.99
N ALA A 49 -3.47 6.70 -8.20
CA ALA A 49 -4.35 6.29 -9.29
C ALA A 49 -4.09 4.85 -9.74
N CYS A 50 -2.82 4.44 -9.81
CA CYS A 50 -2.41 3.12 -10.29
C CYS A 50 -2.35 2.07 -9.17
N TYR A 51 -2.26 2.50 -7.90
CA TYR A 51 -2.04 1.61 -6.77
C TYR A 51 -3.06 0.46 -6.69
N ARG A 52 -4.35 0.76 -6.90
CA ARG A 52 -5.43 -0.25 -6.88
C ARG A 52 -5.27 -1.30 -7.99
N ALA A 53 -4.94 -0.88 -9.20
CA ALA A 53 -4.74 -1.78 -10.32
C ALA A 53 -3.55 -2.71 -10.10
N VAL A 54 -2.48 -2.18 -9.49
CA VAL A 54 -1.28 -2.98 -9.19
C VAL A 54 -1.54 -4.02 -8.11
N VAL A 55 -2.28 -3.66 -7.05
CA VAL A 55 -2.68 -4.62 -6.01
C VAL A 55 -3.58 -5.71 -6.59
N ALA A 56 -4.59 -5.35 -7.40
CA ALA A 56 -5.47 -6.33 -8.04
C ALA A 56 -4.72 -7.31 -8.96
N ARG A 57 -3.71 -6.80 -9.70
CA ARG A 57 -2.85 -7.66 -10.54
C ARG A 57 -2.00 -8.63 -9.74
N ARG A 58 -1.51 -8.23 -8.56
CA ARG A 58 -0.76 -9.13 -7.67
C ARG A 58 -1.64 -10.25 -7.12
N VAL A 59 -2.80 -9.90 -6.58
CA VAL A 59 -3.76 -10.88 -6.07
C VAL A 59 -4.17 -11.88 -7.16
N ALA A 60 -4.44 -11.39 -8.38
CA ALA A 60 -4.78 -12.24 -9.51
C ALA A 60 -3.61 -13.07 -10.07
N ALA A 61 -2.36 -12.75 -9.70
CA ALA A 61 -1.19 -13.55 -10.02
C ALA A 61 -0.95 -14.64 -8.96
N GLU A 62 -1.20 -14.34 -7.68
CA GLU A 62 -1.09 -15.31 -6.58
C GLU A 62 -2.17 -16.40 -6.61
N GLN A 63 -3.35 -16.12 -7.16
CA GLN A 63 -4.40 -17.15 -7.33
C GLN A 63 -4.15 -18.11 -8.51
N ARG A 64 -3.06 -17.92 -9.27
CA ARG A 64 -2.72 -18.75 -10.43
C ARG A 64 -1.48 -19.64 -10.22
N SER A 65 -0.90 -19.65 -9.01
CA SER A 65 0.27 -20.46 -8.65
C SER A 65 -0.08 -21.62 -7.74
#